data_AF-A0A2E6CCI5-F1
#
_entry.id   AF-A0A2E6CCI5-F1
#
_cell.length_a   1.000
_cell.length_b   1.000
_cell.length_c   1.000
_cell.angle_alpha   90.00
_cell.angle_beta   90.00
_cell.angle_gamma   90.00
#
_symmetry.space_group_name_H-M   'P 1'
#
loop_
_entity.id
_entity.type
_entity.pdbx_description
1 polymer ?
#
loop_
_entity_poly.entity_id
_entity_poly.type
_entity_poly.pdbx_seq_one_letter_code
_entity_poly.pdbx_strand_id
1 'polypeptide(L)'
;MIYIILKIIITACLIVFISEIAKVNDRLGGLIAAMPIVTFLVIMWMYHEGNSIDKISSHISYTFLYLLPTIPMFIIFPFIIHKLGFYLTLLISVIITVIFILLIEVLTKYLGFKI
;
A
#
# COMPACT_ATOMS: atom_id res chain seq x y z
N MET A 1 -3.50 13.13 -22.71
CA MET A 1 -4.21 13.74 -21.57
C MET A 1 -5.44 12.94 -21.14
N ILE A 2 -6.33 12.53 -22.06
CA ILE A 2 -7.54 11.75 -21.72
C ILE A 2 -7.24 10.50 -20.88
N TYR A 3 -6.15 9.79 -21.19
CA TYR A 3 -5.73 8.60 -20.44
C TYR A 3 -5.37 8.89 -18.98
N ILE A 4 -4.67 10.00 -18.71
CA ILE A 4 -4.32 10.44 -17.35
C ILE A 4 -5.58 10.85 -16.57
N ILE A 5 -6.49 11.57 -17.22
CA ILE A 5 -7.78 11.95 -16.62
C ILE A 5 -8.57 10.71 -16.22
N LEU A 6 -8.61 9.69 -17.09
CA LEU A 6 -9.28 8.43 -16.82
C LEU A 6 -8.65 7.69 -15.64
N LYS A 7 -7.31 7.65 -15.53
CA LYS A 7 -6.63 7.10 -14.35
C LYS A 7 -7.04 7.82 -13.06
N ILE A 8 -7.08 9.15 -13.08
CA ILE A 8 -7.46 9.96 -11.92
C ILE A 8 -8.90 9.65 -11.50
N ILE A 9 -9.84 9.65 -12.45
CA ILE A 9 -11.26 9.38 -12.16
C ILE A 9 -11.43 7.99 -11.55
N ILE A 10 -10.86 6.95 -12.17
CA ILE A 10 -10.97 5.58 -11.66
C ILE A 10 -10.37 5.47 -10.26
N THR A 11 -9.21 6.06 -10.02
CA THR A 11 -8.55 6.00 -8.71
C THR A 11 -9.36 6.72 -7.64
N ALA A 12 -9.87 7.91 -7.95
CA ALA A 12 -10.68 8.69 -7.02
C ALA A 12 -12.00 7.96 -6.69
N CYS A 13 -12.70 7.44 -7.71
CA CYS A 13 -13.91 6.64 -7.52
C CYS A 13 -13.65 5.40 -6.65
N LEU A 14 -12.52 4.71 -6.87
CA LEU A 14 -12.15 3.55 -6.09
C LEU A 14 -11.90 3.89 -4.62
N ILE A 15 -11.16 4.96 -4.33
CA ILE A 15 -10.90 5.41 -2.95
C ILE A 15 -12.22 5.78 -2.24
N VAL A 16 -13.07 6.57 -2.91
CA VAL A 16 -14.38 6.96 -2.36
C VAL A 16 -15.24 5.73 -2.10
N PHE A 17 -15.33 4.81 -3.06
CA PHE A 17 -16.12 3.58 -2.92
C PHE A 17 -15.68 2.72 -1.73
N ILE A 18 -14.38 2.48 -1.56
CA ILE A 18 -13.84 1.73 -0.42
C ILE A 18 -14.17 2.46 0.90
N SER A 19 -14.05 3.79 0.92
CA SER A 19 -14.34 4.57 2.12
C SER A 19 -15.82 4.53 2.52
N GLU A 20 -16.74 4.54 1.56
CA GLU A 20 -18.18 4.43 1.83
C GLU A 20 -18.56 3.04 2.34
N ILE A 21 -17.96 1.98 1.79
CA ILE A 21 -18.18 0.61 2.30
C ILE A 21 -17.67 0.48 3.74
N ALA A 22 -16.49 1.03 4.04
CA ALA A 22 -15.92 0.98 5.38
C ALA A 22 -16.80 1.68 6.43
N LYS A 23 -17.49 2.77 6.07
CA LYS A 23 -18.45 3.43 6.98
C LYS A 23 -19.66 2.57 7.34
N VAL A 24 -20.08 1.68 6.43
CA VAL A 24 -21.27 0.83 6.61
C VAL A 24 -20.90 -0.49 7.28
N ASN A 25 -19.75 -1.07 6.94
CA ASN A 25 -19.29 -2.34 7.49
C ASN A 25 -17.76 -2.36 7.61
N ASP A 26 -17.26 -2.22 8.83
CA ASP A 26 -15.82 -2.19 9.13
C ASP A 26 -15.09 -3.47 8.68
N ARG A 27 -15.74 -4.64 8.78
CA ARG A 27 -15.12 -5.92 8.38
C ARG A 27 -14.97 -6.03 6.88
N LEU A 28 -16.01 -5.69 6.12
CA LEU A 28 -15.96 -5.68 4.66
C LEU A 28 -15.02 -4.58 4.15
N GLY A 29 -15.07 -3.39 4.77
CA GLY A 29 -14.16 -2.30 4.46
C GLY A 29 -12.69 -2.69 4.68
N GLY A 30 -12.40 -3.32 5.82
CA GLY A 30 -11.06 -3.84 6.13
C GLY A 30 -10.59 -4.92 5.16
N LEU A 31 -11.48 -5.86 4.78
CA LEU A 31 -11.17 -6.89 3.79
C LEU A 31 -10.81 -6.27 2.44
N ILE A 32 -11.64 -5.35 1.93
CA ILE A 32 -11.43 -4.70 0.63
C ILE A 32 -10.17 -3.83 0.67
N ALA A 33 -9.93 -3.10 1.76
CA ALA A 33 -8.73 -2.28 1.93
C ALA A 33 -7.44 -3.10 1.98
N ALA A 34 -7.49 -4.35 2.48
CA ALA A 34 -6.35 -5.26 2.50
C ALA A 34 -6.09 -5.94 1.15
N MET A 35 -7.06 -5.92 0.21
CA MET A 35 -6.87 -6.51 -1.12
C MET A 35 -5.92 -5.65 -1.97
N PRO A 36 -5.08 -6.27 -2.83
CA PRO A 36 -4.14 -5.57 -3.71
C PRO A 36 -4.83 -4.95 -4.94
N ILE A 37 -5.99 -4.31 -4.78
CA ILE A 37 -6.79 -3.76 -5.89
C ILE A 37 -6.01 -2.64 -6.60
N VAL A 38 -5.37 -1.76 -5.82
CA VAL A 38 -4.53 -0.69 -6.36
C VAL A 38 -3.35 -1.27 -7.15
N THR A 39 -2.70 -2.30 -6.61
CA THR A 39 -1.59 -2.99 -7.30
C THR A 39 -2.05 -3.59 -8.61
N PHE A 40 -3.21 -4.26 -8.65
CA PHE A 40 -3.79 -4.78 -9.90
C PHE A 40 -4.06 -3.68 -10.92
N LEU A 41 -4.61 -2.55 -10.48
CA LEU A 41 -4.86 -1.42 -11.36
C LEU A 41 -3.56 -0.84 -11.95
N VAL A 42 -2.51 -0.74 -11.13
CA VAL A 42 -1.18 -0.26 -11.55
C VAL A 42 -0.57 -1.19 -12.59
N ILE A 43 -0.55 -2.51 -12.36
CA ILE A 43 0.04 -3.44 -13.34
C ILE A 43 -0.76 -3.49 -14.64
N MET A 44 -2.09 -3.33 -14.58
CA MET A 44 -2.93 -3.22 -15.77
C MET A 44 -2.53 -2.00 -16.60
N TRP A 45 -2.35 -0.85 -15.97
CA TRP A 45 -1.86 0.34 -16.67
C TRP A 45 -0.44 0.15 -17.20
N MET A 46 0.46 -0.43 -16.41
CA MET A 46 1.84 -0.70 -16.86
C MET A 46 1.85 -1.56 -18.12
N TYR A 47 1.01 -2.58 -18.17
CA TYR A 47 0.86 -3.45 -19.33
C TYR A 47 0.34 -2.67 -20.55
N HIS A 48 -0.71 -1.86 -20.39
CA HIS A 48 -1.27 -1.06 -21.50
C HIS A 48 -0.35 0.08 -21.96
N GLU A 49 0.55 0.54 -21.09
CA GLU A 49 1.61 1.51 -21.43
C GLU A 49 2.83 0.85 -22.10
N GLY A 50 2.82 -0.48 -22.29
CA GLY A 50 3.89 -1.20 -22.98
C GLY A 50 5.14 -1.45 -22.12
N ASN A 51 5.01 -1.44 -20.79
CA ASN A 51 6.12 -1.87 -19.93
C ASN A 51 6.44 -3.36 -20.15
N SER A 52 7.71 -3.73 -20.03
CA SER A 52 8.13 -5.13 -20.17
C SER A 52 7.53 -6.03 -19.08
N ILE A 53 7.35 -7.30 -19.41
CA ILE A 53 6.86 -8.33 -18.47
C ILE A 53 7.80 -8.43 -17.26
N ASP A 54 9.12 -8.34 -17.48
CA ASP A 54 10.12 -8.35 -16.41
C ASP A 54 9.91 -7.19 -15.43
N LYS A 55 9.64 -5.98 -15.94
CA LYS A 55 9.39 -4.81 -15.09
C LYS A 55 8.11 -4.95 -14.27
N ILE A 56 7.06 -5.53 -14.86
CA ILE A 56 5.81 -5.82 -14.15
C ILE A 56 6.05 -6.88 -13.06
N SER A 57 6.80 -7.93 -13.37
CA SER A 57 7.17 -8.99 -12.41
C SER A 57 7.98 -8.46 -11.23
N SER A 58 9.01 -7.64 -11.52
CA SER A 58 9.80 -6.97 -10.49
C SER A 58 8.94 -6.05 -9.64
N HIS A 59 8.02 -5.29 -10.23
CA HIS A 59 7.11 -4.43 -9.47
C HIS A 59 6.27 -5.21 -8.44
N ILE A 60 5.75 -6.38 -8.81
CA ILE A 60 5.01 -7.25 -7.88
C ILE A 60 5.94 -7.79 -6.78
N SER A 61 7.14 -8.23 -7.15
CA SER A 61 8.14 -8.75 -6.20
C SER A 61 8.54 -7.70 -5.15
N TYR A 62 8.82 -6.47 -5.58
CA TYR A 62 9.11 -5.36 -4.67
C TYR A 62 7.90 -5.00 -3.82
N THR A 63 6.71 -4.94 -4.40
CA THR A 63 5.47 -4.65 -3.65
C THR A 63 5.26 -5.67 -2.54
N PHE A 64 5.49 -6.96 -2.83
CA PHE A 64 5.41 -8.02 -1.83
C PHE A 64 6.41 -7.83 -0.68
N LEU A 65 7.68 -7.52 -1.01
CA LEU A 65 8.68 -7.25 0.03
C LEU A 65 8.32 -6.03 0.88
N TYR A 66 7.86 -4.96 0.24
CA TYR A 66 7.48 -3.72 0.93
C TYR A 66 6.11 -3.78 1.61
N LEU A 67 5.36 -4.88 1.49
CA LEU A 67 4.20 -5.15 2.36
C LEU A 67 4.62 -5.58 3.77
N LEU A 68 5.69 -6.38 3.91
CA LEU A 68 6.22 -6.79 5.22
C LEU A 68 6.44 -5.65 6.23
N PRO A 69 7.11 -4.53 5.87
CA PRO A 69 7.36 -3.42 6.78
C PRO A 69 6.10 -2.58 7.09
N THR A 70 4.99 -2.80 6.39
CA THR A 70 3.70 -2.14 6.69
C THR A 70 2.87 -2.89 7.73
N ILE A 71 3.11 -4.19 7.94
CA ILE A 71 2.41 -5.01 8.95
C ILE A 71 2.55 -4.45 10.38
N PRO A 72 3.73 -3.99 10.85
CA PRO A 72 3.88 -3.42 12.19
C PRO A 72 2.93 -2.26 12.48
N MET A 73 2.63 -1.41 11.49
CA MET A 73 1.66 -0.34 11.64
C MET A 73 0.26 -0.90 11.96
N PHE A 74 -0.20 -1.92 11.23
CA PHE A 74 -1.52 -2.51 11.46
C PHE A 74 -1.66 -3.13 12.85
N ILE A 75 -0.55 -3.60 13.43
CA ILE A 75 -0.52 -4.11 14.80
C ILE A 75 -0.52 -2.97 15.80
N ILE A 76 0.34 -1.96 15.63
CA ILE A 76 0.57 -0.91 16.63
C ILE A 76 -0.58 0.09 16.67
N PHE A 77 -1.13 0.47 15.50
CA PHE A 77 -2.13 1.53 15.36
C PHE A 77 -3.36 1.33 16.27
N PRO A 78 -4.02 0.14 16.32
CA PRO A 78 -5.16 -0.09 17.20
C PRO A 78 -4.85 0.05 18.71
N PHE A 79 -3.61 -0.24 19.14
CA PHE A 79 -3.23 -0.15 20.55
C PHE A 79 -2.96 1.28 21.02
N ILE A 80 -2.42 2.13 20.14
CA ILE A 80 -1.97 3.48 20.51
C ILE A 80 -3.01 4.57 20.20
N ILE A 81 -3.96 4.32 19.29
CA ILE A 81 -4.97 5.32 18.88
C ILE A 81 -5.80 5.84 20.05
N HIS A 82 -6.15 4.95 20.99
CA HIS A 82 -6.91 5.33 22.18
C HIS A 82 -6.11 6.15 23.21
N LYS A 83 -4.78 6.17 23.13
CA LYS A 83 -3.90 6.85 24.09
C LYS A 83 -3.40 8.20 23.57
N LEU A 84 -3.11 8.29 22.27
CA LEU A 84 -2.42 9.43 21.67
C LEU A 84 -3.34 10.26 20.75
N GLY A 85 -4.55 9.76 20.47
CA GLY A 85 -5.47 10.37 19.52
C GLY A 85 -5.08 10.10 18.07
N PHE A 86 -6.01 10.38 17.15
CA PHE A 86 -5.92 9.98 15.75
C PHE A 86 -4.67 10.53 15.03
N TYR A 87 -4.47 11.86 15.03
CA TYR A 87 -3.41 12.49 14.23
C TYR A 87 -2.00 12.09 14.69
N LEU A 88 -1.80 11.98 16.00
CA LEU A 88 -0.51 11.65 16.58
C LEU A 88 -0.18 10.17 16.36
N THR A 89 -1.17 9.29 16.47
CA THR A 89 -1.05 7.87 16.09
C THR A 89 -0.76 7.69 14.59
N LEU A 90 -1.40 8.47 13.72
CA LEU A 90 -1.13 8.45 12.27
C LEU A 90 0.33 8.82 11.98
N LEU A 91 0.83 9.90 12.59
CA LEU A 91 2.22 10.33 12.42
C LEU A 91 3.23 9.28 12.91
N ILE A 92 3.00 8.71 14.09
CA ILE A 92 3.84 7.62 14.64
C ILE A 92 3.84 6.42 13.71
N SER A 93 2.68 6.05 13.17
CA SER A 93 2.54 4.91 12.28
C SER A 93 3.34 5.08 10.99
N VAL A 94 3.30 6.28 10.39
CA VAL A 94 4.12 6.62 9.23
C VAL A 94 5.61 6.51 9.55
N ILE A 95 6.05 7.05 10.70
CA ILE A 95 7.45 6.98 11.14
C ILE A 95 7.89 5.52 11.30
N ILE A 96 7.06 4.68 11.95
CA ILE A 96 7.33 3.26 12.12
C ILE A 96 7.47 2.57 10.76
N THR A 97 6.54 2.78 9.83
CA THR A 97 6.62 2.19 8.49
C THR A 97 7.91 2.59 7.77
N VAL A 98 8.31 3.86 7.82
CA VAL A 98 9.57 4.32 7.21
C VAL A 98 10.78 3.63 7.85
N ILE A 99 10.83 3.53 9.18
CA ILE A 99 11.92 2.85 9.90
C ILE A 99 12.02 1.38 9.47
N PHE A 100 10.88 0.68 9.38
CA PHE A 100 10.86 -0.72 8.98
C PHE A 100 11.22 -0.93 7.50
N ILE A 101 10.85 -0.01 6.61
CA ILE A 101 11.29 -0.03 5.20
C ILE A 101 12.82 0.08 5.15
N LEU A 102 13.40 1.07 5.86
CA LEU A 102 14.85 1.25 5.90
C LEU A 102 15.57 0.01 6.48
N LEU A 103 15.00 -0.59 7.53
CA LEU A 103 15.53 -1.82 8.11
C LEU A 103 15.56 -2.97 7.10
N ILE A 104 14.48 -3.15 6.33
CA ILE A 104 14.43 -4.19 5.29
C ILE A 104 15.43 -3.91 4.19
N GLU A 105 15.56 -2.67 3.71
CA GLU A 105 16.55 -2.33 2.68
C GLU A 105 17.98 -2.59 3.13
N VAL A 106 18.28 -2.31 4.39
CA VAL A 106 19.57 -2.63 5.01
C VAL A 106 19.76 -4.15 5.08
N LEU A 107 18.75 -4.88 5.56
CA LEU A 107 18.80 -6.33 5.69
C LEU A 107 18.97 -7.05 4.34
N THR A 108 18.25 -6.63 3.30
CA THR A 108 18.38 -7.21 1.96
C THR A 108 19.77 -6.99 1.38
N LYS A 109 20.36 -5.79 1.61
CA LYS A 109 21.76 -5.50 1.22
C LYS A 109 22.75 -6.40 1.96
N TYR A 110 22.58 -6.58 3.27
CA TYR A 110 23.48 -7.42 4.10
C TYR A 110 23.40 -8.91 3.74
N LEU A 111 22.22 -9.43 3.44
CA LEU A 111 22.00 -10.83 3.07
C LEU A 111 22.42 -11.15 1.63
N GLY A 112 22.92 -10.17 0.87
CA GLY A 112 23.34 -10.36 -0.52
C GLY A 112 22.19 -10.59 -1.50
N PHE A 113 20.94 -10.41 -1.07
CA PHE A 113 19.79 -10.36 -1.97
C PHE A 113 19.87 -9.06 -2.75
N LYS A 114 20.44 -9.14 -3.96
CA LYS A 114 20.24 -8.13 -5.00
C LYS A 114 18.81 -8.29 -5.50
N ILE A 115 17.93 -7.44 -4.99
CA ILE A 115 16.62 -7.23 -5.58
C ILE A 115 16.76 -6.07 -6.55
#